data_AF-A0A3M6XT90-F1
#
_entry.id   AF-A0A3M6XT90-F1
#
_cell.length_a   1.000
_cell.length_b   1.000
_cell.length_c   1.000
_cell.angle_alpha   90.00
_cell.angle_beta   90.00
_cell.angle_gamma   90.00
#
_symmetry.space_group_name_H-M   'P 1'
#
loop_
_entity.id
_entity.type
_entity.pdbx_description
1 polymer ?
#
loop_
_entity_poly.entity_id
_entity_poly.type
_entity_poly.pdbx_seq_one_letter_code
_entity_poly.pdbx_strand_id
1 'polypeptide(L)'
;MQLDVDEEPSEFNPVSGVEAKCPMCRTATSASLDEARSEQLRVRYPSKREERKVEEEGDLSRNAAEIQTITVYIGNRHALVRDAEDANVHEWTFFVRPSRTDIIEEVQILLHPTFRPSRIIRQRPPYAIKRYGWGYFTVQAYVILKAGYSWVSNEAEDSPDGASKGMLPLEWTLDFNGFGGKGSMGRCRLKVKNDRDWEDISEEGEQDEAEMRRLVRQYERDGRYQPPEED
;
A
#
# COMPACT_ATOMS: atom_id res chain seq x y z
N MET A 1 3.67 -5.31 -16.30
CA MET A 1 2.40 -4.84 -16.89
C MET A 1 2.30 -3.37 -16.50
N GLN A 2 2.45 -2.45 -17.45
CA GLN A 2 2.30 -1.01 -17.18
C GLN A 2 0.81 -0.76 -16.91
N LEU A 3 0.48 -0.13 -15.77
CA LEU A 3 -0.88 0.20 -15.37
C LEU A 3 -1.17 1.68 -15.60
N ASP A 4 -2.43 2.01 -15.87
CA ASP A 4 -2.84 3.41 -16.01
C ASP A 4 -2.53 4.16 -14.71
N VAL A 5 -1.99 5.36 -14.82
CA VAL A 5 -1.54 6.18 -13.70
C VAL A 5 -2.72 6.63 -12.82
N ASP A 6 -3.94 6.59 -13.36
CA ASP A 6 -5.20 6.89 -12.68
C ASP A 6 -5.81 5.69 -11.93
N GLU A 7 -5.23 4.49 -12.02
CA GLU A 7 -5.71 3.32 -11.28
C GLU A 7 -5.42 3.45 -9.77
N GLU A 8 -6.43 3.24 -8.94
CA GLU A 8 -6.30 3.24 -7.48
C GLU A 8 -5.92 1.86 -6.94
N PRO A 9 -5.07 1.77 -5.90
CA PRO A 9 -4.71 0.49 -5.32
C PRO A 9 -5.92 -0.14 -4.64
N SER A 10 -6.37 -1.29 -5.15
CA SER A 10 -7.42 -2.07 -4.50
C SER A 10 -6.83 -3.08 -3.51
N GLU A 11 -7.60 -3.44 -2.48
CA GLU A 11 -7.30 -4.59 -1.65
C GLU A 11 -7.19 -5.86 -2.49
N PHE A 12 -6.29 -6.75 -2.07
CA PHE A 12 -6.08 -8.01 -2.78
C PHE A 12 -7.25 -8.96 -2.53
N ASN A 13 -7.95 -9.36 -3.60
CA ASN A 13 -8.95 -10.43 -3.54
C ASN A 13 -8.36 -11.74 -4.10
N PRO A 14 -8.15 -12.78 -3.26
CA PRO A 14 -7.54 -14.04 -3.68
C PRO A 14 -8.37 -14.84 -4.70
N VAL A 15 -9.66 -14.52 -4.86
CA VAL A 15 -10.59 -15.22 -5.76
C VAL A 15 -10.69 -14.52 -7.12
N SER A 16 -10.21 -13.27 -7.23
CA SER A 16 -10.30 -12.50 -8.46
C SER A 16 -9.29 -12.98 -9.52
N GLY A 17 -9.79 -13.45 -10.66
CA GLY A 17 -8.95 -13.81 -11.82
C GLY A 17 -8.16 -15.12 -11.67
N VAL A 18 -8.61 -16.05 -10.81
CA VAL A 18 -7.98 -17.38 -10.70
C VAL A 18 -8.34 -18.21 -11.93
N GLU A 19 -7.40 -18.30 -12.88
CA GLU A 19 -7.43 -19.26 -13.97
C GLU A 19 -6.61 -20.49 -13.58
N ALA A 20 -7.29 -21.63 -13.41
CA ALA A 20 -6.64 -22.90 -13.12
C ALA A 20 -6.82 -23.85 -14.30
N LYS A 21 -5.79 -24.64 -14.61
CA LYS A 21 -5.94 -25.73 -15.58
C LYS A 21 -6.74 -26.85 -14.92
N CYS A 22 -7.84 -27.24 -15.53
CA CYS A 22 -8.65 -28.36 -15.07
C CYS A 22 -7.78 -29.63 -14.96
N PRO A 23 -7.72 -30.30 -13.81
CA PRO A 23 -6.87 -31.48 -13.63
C PRO A 23 -7.30 -32.67 -14.51
N MET A 24 -8.54 -32.67 -15.01
CA MET A 24 -9.09 -33.72 -15.86
C MET A 24 -8.78 -33.51 -17.35
N CYS A 25 -8.99 -32.30 -17.86
CA CYS A 25 -8.88 -32.02 -19.30
C CYS A 25 -7.81 -31.00 -19.67
N ARG A 26 -7.07 -30.46 -18.68
CA ARG A 26 -6.03 -29.43 -18.81
C ARG A 26 -6.48 -28.11 -19.43
N THR A 27 -7.77 -27.96 -19.74
CA THR A 27 -8.38 -26.71 -20.22
C THR A 27 -8.29 -25.64 -19.14
N ALA A 28 -7.95 -24.41 -19.53
CA ALA A 28 -8.02 -23.26 -18.63
C ALA A 28 -9.48 -23.02 -18.21
N THR A 29 -9.72 -23.00 -16.92
CA THR A 29 -11.05 -22.84 -16.33
C THR A 29 -10.98 -21.82 -15.20
N SER A 30 -12.00 -20.98 -15.10
CA SER A 30 -12.22 -20.10 -13.96
C SER A 30 -13.27 -20.72 -13.04
N ALA A 31 -13.07 -20.58 -11.72
CA ALA A 31 -14.05 -20.98 -10.73
C ALA A 31 -14.83 -19.74 -10.28
N SER A 32 -16.15 -19.85 -10.21
CA SER A 32 -17.02 -18.87 -9.57
C SER A 32 -17.95 -19.59 -8.60
N LEU A 33 -18.37 -18.88 -7.55
CA LEU A 33 -19.27 -19.43 -6.54
C LEU A 33 -20.68 -19.59 -7.13
N ASP A 34 -21.23 -20.79 -7.06
CA ASP A 34 -22.63 -21.06 -7.38
C ASP A 34 -23.48 -20.86 -6.11
N GLU A 35 -24.12 -19.69 -6.02
CA GLU A 35 -24.91 -19.29 -4.85
C GLU A 35 -26.11 -20.22 -4.60
N ALA A 36 -26.81 -20.64 -5.66
CA ALA A 36 -27.98 -21.49 -5.55
C ALA A 36 -27.60 -22.87 -5.01
N ARG A 37 -26.49 -23.44 -5.52
CA ARG A 37 -25.97 -24.72 -5.04
C ARG A 37 -25.40 -24.61 -3.64
N SER A 38 -24.76 -23.49 -3.30
CA SER A 38 -24.28 -23.21 -1.95
C SER A 38 -25.44 -23.23 -0.95
N GLU A 39 -26.54 -22.53 -1.23
CA GLU A 39 -27.71 -22.49 -0.35
C GLU A 39 -28.40 -23.85 -0.22
N GLN A 40 -28.53 -24.61 -1.32
CA GLN A 40 -29.05 -25.98 -1.27
C GLN A 40 -28.20 -26.90 -0.38
N LEU A 41 -26.87 -26.80 -0.45
CA LEU A 41 -25.97 -27.58 0.39
C LEU A 41 -26.09 -27.17 1.87
N ARG A 42 -26.26 -25.87 2.16
CA ARG A 42 -26.47 -25.36 3.52
C ARG A 42 -27.72 -25.95 4.16
N VAL A 43 -28.83 -26.00 3.41
CA VAL A 43 -30.10 -26.57 3.90
C VAL A 43 -30.00 -28.08 4.06
N ARG A 44 -29.35 -28.77 3.12
CA ARG A 44 -29.28 -30.23 3.10
C ARG A 44 -28.32 -30.81 4.15
N TYR A 45 -27.28 -30.08 4.53
CA TYR A 45 -26.23 -30.55 5.42
C TYR A 45 -25.84 -29.51 6.50
N PRO A 46 -26.76 -29.15 7.41
CA PRO A 46 -26.53 -28.07 8.37
C PRO A 46 -25.39 -28.39 9.37
N SER A 47 -25.29 -29.62 9.87
CA SER A 47 -24.22 -30.02 10.80
C SER A 47 -22.83 -29.99 10.17
N LYS A 48 -22.69 -30.52 8.96
CA LYS A 48 -21.42 -30.49 8.21
C LYS A 48 -20.99 -29.08 7.85
N ARG A 49 -21.95 -28.17 7.63
CA ARG A 49 -21.67 -26.76 7.39
C ARG A 49 -21.13 -26.08 8.65
N GLU A 50 -21.69 -26.38 9.81
CA GLU A 50 -21.21 -25.82 11.08
C GLU A 50 -19.81 -26.34 11.43
N GLU A 51 -19.56 -27.64 11.27
CA GLU A 51 -18.22 -28.23 11.40
C GLU A 51 -17.20 -27.52 10.48
N ARG A 52 -17.55 -27.34 9.18
CA ARG A 52 -16.70 -26.63 8.23
C ARG A 52 -16.47 -25.17 8.62
N LYS A 53 -17.50 -24.49 9.14
CA LYS A 53 -17.40 -23.10 9.56
C LYS A 53 -16.40 -22.96 10.72
N VAL A 54 -16.41 -23.89 11.68
CA VAL A 54 -15.45 -23.92 12.79
C VAL A 54 -14.03 -24.22 12.30
N GLU A 55 -13.86 -25.14 11.34
CA GLU A 55 -12.57 -25.41 10.70
C GLU A 55 -12.05 -24.19 9.93
N GLU A 56 -12.90 -23.55 9.12
CA GLU A 56 -12.56 -22.34 8.36
C GLU A 56 -12.24 -21.16 9.29
N GLU A 57 -13.01 -20.94 10.36
CA GLU A 57 -12.71 -19.93 11.37
C GLU A 57 -11.40 -20.23 12.11
N GLY A 58 -11.10 -21.50 12.40
CA GLY A 58 -9.83 -21.92 13.00
C GLY A 58 -8.63 -21.73 12.07
N ASP A 59 -8.75 -22.09 10.80
CA ASP A 59 -7.70 -21.95 9.79
C ASP A 59 -7.49 -20.50 9.36
N LEU A 60 -8.56 -19.71 9.24
CA LEU A 60 -8.47 -18.27 9.00
C LEU A 60 -7.91 -17.55 10.23
N SER A 61 -8.29 -17.92 11.45
CA SER A 61 -7.72 -17.33 12.66
C SER A 61 -6.23 -17.63 12.80
N ARG A 62 -5.76 -18.81 12.37
CA ARG A 62 -4.32 -19.16 12.40
C ARG A 62 -3.52 -18.52 11.26
N ASN A 63 -4.09 -18.43 10.06
CA ASN A 63 -3.35 -17.95 8.87
C ASN A 63 -3.53 -16.46 8.57
N ALA A 64 -4.69 -15.87 8.87
CA ALA A 64 -4.98 -14.46 8.58
C ALA A 64 -4.36 -13.49 9.61
N ALA A 65 -4.07 -13.97 10.82
CA ALA A 65 -3.40 -13.17 11.84
C ALA A 65 -1.94 -12.86 11.45
N GLU A 66 -1.24 -13.81 10.82
CA GLU A 66 0.22 -13.71 10.69
C GLU A 66 0.67 -13.04 9.39
N ILE A 67 0.15 -13.39 8.20
CA ILE A 67 0.65 -12.84 6.91
C ILE A 67 -0.48 -12.31 6.02
N GLN A 68 -0.40 -11.03 5.68
CA GLN A 68 -1.36 -10.29 4.86
C GLN A 68 -0.72 -9.85 3.54
N THR A 69 -1.47 -9.90 2.44
CA THR A 69 -0.98 -9.42 1.14
C THR A 69 -1.52 -8.01 0.88
N ILE A 70 -0.62 -7.07 0.64
CA ILE A 70 -0.98 -5.69 0.28
C ILE A 70 -0.51 -5.38 -1.15
N THR A 71 -1.29 -4.55 -1.83
CA THR A 71 -0.91 -3.97 -3.12
C THR A 71 -0.24 -2.62 -2.89
N VAL A 72 0.91 -2.38 -3.51
CA VAL A 72 1.58 -1.07 -3.52
C VAL A 72 1.80 -0.65 -4.97
N TYR A 73 1.32 0.55 -5.30
CA TYR A 73 1.59 1.17 -6.59
C TYR A 73 2.73 2.16 -6.44
N ILE A 74 3.74 2.03 -7.29
CA ILE A 74 4.87 2.96 -7.37
C ILE A 74 4.92 3.50 -8.79
N GLY A 75 5.06 4.82 -8.93
CA GLY A 75 4.93 5.42 -10.24
C GLY A 75 5.21 6.90 -10.28
N ASN A 76 5.02 7.47 -11.47
CA ASN A 76 5.07 8.90 -11.66
C ASN A 76 4.02 9.41 -12.64
N ARG A 77 3.52 10.61 -12.35
CA ARG A 77 2.81 11.46 -13.31
C ARG A 77 3.79 12.40 -13.99
N HIS A 78 3.45 12.80 -15.21
CA HIS A 78 4.19 13.77 -15.99
C HIS A 78 3.21 14.72 -16.68
N ALA A 79 3.57 16.00 -16.70
CA ALA A 79 2.91 17.06 -17.45
C ALA A 79 3.97 18.01 -18.03
N LEU A 80 3.76 18.44 -19.27
CA LEU A 80 4.64 19.41 -19.92
C LEU A 80 4.12 20.82 -19.67
N VAL A 81 4.92 21.65 -19.00
CA VAL A 81 4.60 23.04 -18.70
C VAL A 81 5.17 23.92 -19.81
N ARG A 82 4.29 24.46 -20.65
CA ARG A 82 4.64 25.13 -21.91
C ARG A 82 5.12 26.58 -21.75
N ASP A 83 4.94 27.17 -20.57
CA ASP A 83 5.24 28.60 -20.31
C ASP A 83 6.52 28.82 -19.47
N ALA A 84 7.39 27.82 -19.33
CA ALA A 84 8.66 28.00 -18.63
C ALA A 84 9.72 28.57 -19.59
N GLU A 85 10.23 29.77 -19.27
CA GLU A 85 11.42 30.35 -19.93
C GLU A 85 12.71 29.54 -19.65
N ASP A 86 12.66 28.63 -18.68
CA ASP A 86 13.74 27.75 -18.24
C ASP A 86 13.65 26.34 -18.86
N ALA A 87 14.79 25.64 -18.93
CA ALA A 87 14.91 24.25 -19.42
C ALA A 87 14.13 23.18 -18.60
N ASN A 88 13.47 23.58 -17.50
CA ASN A 88 12.74 22.72 -16.58
C ASN A 88 11.25 22.61 -16.95
N VAL A 89 10.97 22.19 -18.19
CA VAL A 89 9.62 22.10 -18.77
C VAL A 89 8.84 20.85 -18.35
N HIS A 90 9.50 19.84 -17.78
CA HIS A 90 8.84 18.61 -17.35
C HIS A 90 8.48 18.69 -15.87
N GLU A 91 7.20 18.85 -15.60
CA GLU A 91 6.64 18.68 -14.27
C GLU A 91 6.36 17.20 -14.06
N TRP A 92 6.93 16.63 -13.00
CA TRP A 92 6.69 15.24 -12.64
C TRP A 92 6.29 15.11 -11.19
N THR A 93 5.43 14.13 -10.93
CA THR A 93 5.00 13.78 -9.57
C THR A 93 5.29 12.31 -9.33
N PHE A 94 6.30 12.02 -8.52
CA PHE A 94 6.54 10.66 -8.04
C PHE A 94 5.58 10.33 -6.90
N PHE A 95 5.08 9.11 -6.85
CA PHE A 95 4.17 8.67 -5.79
C PHE A 95 4.36 7.20 -5.42
N VAL A 96 4.06 6.91 -4.16
CA VAL A 96 3.84 5.56 -3.64
C VAL A 96 2.41 5.52 -3.08
N ARG A 97 1.62 4.55 -3.53
CA ARG A 97 0.21 4.38 -3.15
C ARG A 97 -0.02 2.95 -2.66
N PRO A 98 0.16 2.70 -1.36
CA PRO A 98 -0.22 1.43 -0.76
C PRO A 98 -1.75 1.33 -0.65
N SER A 99 -2.28 0.12 -0.83
CA SER A 99 -3.70 -0.22 -0.58
C SER A 99 -4.10 -0.03 0.88
N ARG A 100 -3.13 -0.16 1.80
CA ARG A 100 -3.31 0.06 3.23
C ARG A 100 -2.32 1.10 3.73
N THR A 101 -2.85 2.22 4.22
CA THR A 101 -2.04 3.33 4.75
C THR A 101 -1.89 3.27 6.26
N ASP A 102 -2.76 2.53 6.94
CA ASP A 102 -2.84 2.37 8.39
C ASP A 102 -1.63 1.65 9.00
N ILE A 103 -0.99 0.78 8.22
CA ILE A 103 0.20 0.01 8.61
C ILE A 103 1.52 0.66 8.19
N ILE A 104 1.47 1.76 7.42
CA ILE A 104 2.66 2.50 6.98
C ILE A 104 2.96 3.57 8.02
N GLU A 105 4.19 3.62 8.48
CA GLU A 105 4.68 4.67 9.36
C GLU A 105 5.13 5.88 8.53
N GLU A 106 6.01 5.63 7.56
CA GLU A 106 6.47 6.67 6.64
C GLU A 106 7.03 6.12 5.33
N VAL A 107 7.10 7.01 4.34
CA VAL A 107 7.80 6.77 3.08
C VAL A 107 8.93 7.76 2.95
N GLN A 108 10.16 7.26 2.84
CA GLN A 108 11.35 8.08 2.60
C GLN A 108 11.72 8.01 1.13
N ILE A 109 11.68 9.15 0.45
CA ILE A 109 11.95 9.29 -0.98
C ILE A 109 13.35 9.88 -1.14
N LEU A 110 14.25 9.11 -1.74
CA LEU A 110 15.59 9.52 -2.12
C LEU A 110 15.63 9.91 -3.59
N LEU A 111 15.87 11.20 -3.81
CA LEU A 111 16.14 11.80 -5.11
C LEU A 111 17.64 11.87 -5.37
N HIS A 112 17.98 12.08 -6.63
CA HIS A 112 19.36 12.39 -7.03
C HIS A 112 19.90 13.61 -6.23
N PRO A 113 21.19 13.63 -5.84
CA PRO A 113 21.78 14.70 -5.01
C PRO A 113 21.67 16.12 -5.56
N THR A 114 21.37 16.27 -6.86
CA THR A 114 21.12 17.58 -7.49
C THR A 114 19.81 18.23 -7.03
N PHE A 115 18.87 17.45 -6.50
CA PHE A 115 17.64 17.97 -5.92
C PHE A 115 17.86 18.40 -4.48
N ARG A 116 17.26 19.53 -4.08
CA ARG A 116 17.29 20.02 -2.70
C ARG A 116 15.87 20.20 -2.15
N PRO A 117 15.53 19.57 -1.01
CA PRO A 117 16.27 18.47 -0.38
C PRO A 117 16.27 17.20 -1.25
N SER A 118 17.35 16.40 -1.17
CA SER A 118 17.47 15.13 -1.89
C SER A 118 16.76 13.97 -1.16
N ARG A 119 16.66 14.04 0.16
CA ARG A 119 15.86 13.11 0.98
C ARG A 119 14.58 13.80 1.43
N ILE A 120 13.44 13.19 1.13
CA ILE A 120 12.12 13.68 1.53
C ILE A 120 11.42 12.60 2.33
N ILE A 121 10.94 12.94 3.52
CA ILE A 121 10.18 12.02 4.38
C ILE A 121 8.70 12.41 4.32
N ARG A 122 7.83 11.40 4.20
CA ARG A 122 6.37 11.54 4.16
C ARG A 122 5.75 10.55 5.14
N GLN A 123 5.32 11.07 6.28
CA GLN A 123 4.66 10.30 7.35
C GLN A 123 3.15 10.11 7.11
N ARG A 124 2.55 10.84 6.16
CA ARG A 124 1.12 10.75 5.86
C ARG A 124 0.85 10.68 4.36
N PRO A 125 -0.23 9.97 3.96
CA PRO A 125 -0.70 10.03 2.59
C PRO A 125 -1.16 11.46 2.24
N PRO A 126 -1.03 11.89 0.97
CA PRO A 126 -0.44 11.16 -0.14
C PRO A 126 1.10 11.11 -0.06
N TYR A 127 1.68 9.91 -0.20
CA TYR A 127 3.15 9.71 -0.24
C TYR A 127 3.71 10.09 -1.61
N ALA A 128 3.63 11.38 -1.92
CA ALA A 128 3.98 11.93 -3.22
C ALA A 128 4.85 13.18 -3.10
N ILE A 129 5.62 13.43 -4.16
CA ILE A 129 6.42 14.63 -4.34
C ILE A 129 6.25 15.15 -5.75
N LYS A 130 6.21 16.47 -5.87
CA LYS A 130 6.09 17.19 -7.13
C LYS A 130 7.34 18.04 -7.36
N ARG A 131 7.94 17.94 -8.54
CA ARG A 131 9.19 18.62 -8.91
C ARG A 131 9.25 18.86 -10.42
N TYR A 132 10.18 19.72 -10.82
CA TYR A 132 10.53 19.95 -12.21
C TYR A 132 11.88 19.29 -12.54
N GLY A 133 12.04 18.83 -13.76
CA GLY A 133 13.29 18.26 -14.24
C GLY A 133 13.35 18.18 -15.76
N TRP A 134 14.42 17.61 -16.27
CA TRP A 134 14.73 17.58 -17.70
C TRP A 134 15.02 16.18 -18.23
N GLY A 135 14.94 15.13 -17.40
CA GLY A 135 15.30 13.79 -17.83
C GLY A 135 14.82 12.65 -16.92
N TYR A 136 15.18 11.43 -17.33
CA TYR A 136 14.88 10.16 -16.69
C TYR A 136 15.90 9.88 -15.60
N PHE A 137 15.46 9.48 -14.42
CA PHE A 137 16.34 9.03 -13.35
C PHE A 137 15.60 8.07 -12.42
N THR A 138 16.36 7.26 -11.70
CA THR A 138 15.83 6.33 -10.71
C THR A 138 15.60 7.05 -9.40
N VAL A 139 14.40 6.90 -8.86
CA VAL A 139 14.01 7.31 -7.52
C VAL A 139 13.95 6.07 -6.65
N GLN A 140 14.61 6.13 -5.50
CA GLN A 140 14.50 5.09 -4.48
C GLN A 140 13.52 5.56 -3.41
N ALA A 141 12.61 4.68 -3.00
CA ALA A 141 11.63 4.93 -1.96
C ALA A 141 11.69 3.82 -0.93
N TYR A 142 11.92 4.16 0.33
CA TYR A 142 11.83 3.23 1.44
C TYR A 142 10.43 3.32 2.05
N VAL A 143 9.72 2.20 2.07
CA VAL A 143 8.42 2.09 2.73
C VAL A 143 8.63 1.46 4.10
N ILE A 144 8.42 2.25 5.14
CA ILE A 144 8.61 1.84 6.54
C ILE A 144 7.25 1.51 7.14
N LEU A 145 7.16 0.32 7.74
CA LEU A 145 5.97 -0.17 8.44
C LEU A 145 5.99 0.28 9.89
N LYS A 146 4.79 0.45 10.47
CA LYS A 146 4.64 0.71 11.91
C LYS A 146 5.15 -0.47 12.74
N ALA A 147 5.51 -0.18 14.00
CA ALA A 147 5.90 -1.18 14.97
C ALA A 147 4.87 -2.34 15.08
N GLY A 148 5.39 -3.56 15.06
CA GLY A 148 4.59 -4.79 15.04
C GLY A 148 4.29 -5.33 13.65
N TYR A 149 4.68 -4.63 12.58
CA TYR A 149 4.59 -5.14 11.21
C TYR A 149 5.99 -5.37 10.61
N SER A 150 6.14 -6.43 9.82
CA SER A 150 7.39 -6.75 9.13
C SER A 150 7.16 -7.19 7.68
N TRP A 151 8.06 -6.83 6.77
CA TRP A 151 7.95 -7.24 5.37
C TRP A 151 8.37 -8.70 5.18
N VAL A 152 7.54 -9.49 4.51
CA VAL A 152 7.88 -10.85 4.06
C VAL A 152 8.53 -10.75 2.67
N SER A 153 9.67 -10.07 2.60
CA SER A 153 10.53 -9.96 1.41
C SER A 153 11.98 -10.27 1.77
N ASN A 154 12.77 -10.70 0.77
CA ASN A 154 14.22 -10.87 0.91
C ASN A 154 14.96 -9.53 0.76
N GLU A 155 14.34 -8.56 0.10
CA GLU A 155 14.86 -7.21 -0.11
C GLU A 155 14.56 -6.29 1.09
N ALA A 156 13.79 -6.77 2.06
CA ALA A 156 13.45 -6.01 3.25
C ALA A 156 14.67 -5.85 4.17
N GLU A 157 14.82 -4.63 4.67
CA GLU A 157 15.89 -4.20 5.57
C GLU A 157 15.31 -3.84 6.94
N ASP A 158 16.18 -3.79 7.95
CA ASP A 158 15.78 -3.35 9.28
C ASP A 158 15.46 -1.86 9.26
N SER A 159 14.38 -1.48 9.95
CA SER A 159 13.99 -0.08 10.07
C SER A 159 15.05 0.72 10.87
N PRO A 160 15.12 2.05 10.69
CA PRO A 160 15.98 2.91 11.50
C PRO A 160 15.76 2.75 13.02
N ASP A 161 14.55 2.36 13.42
CA ASP A 161 14.16 2.16 14.82
C ASP A 161 14.49 0.74 15.35
N GLY A 162 15.14 -0.09 14.52
CA GLY A 162 15.61 -1.42 14.89
C GLY A 162 14.59 -2.55 14.70
N ALA A 163 13.39 -2.27 14.18
CA ALA A 163 12.42 -3.31 13.85
C ALA A 163 12.92 -4.14 12.65
N SER A 164 13.02 -5.45 12.84
CA SER A 164 13.56 -6.37 11.83
C SER A 164 12.68 -6.40 10.58
N LYS A 165 13.27 -6.24 9.39
CA LYS A 165 12.52 -6.17 8.12
C LYS A 165 11.37 -5.15 8.11
N GLY A 166 11.45 -4.10 8.93
CA GLY A 166 10.44 -3.04 8.98
C GLY A 166 10.45 -2.10 7.77
N MET A 167 11.50 -2.16 6.94
CA MET A 167 11.70 -1.25 5.81
C MET A 167 11.81 -2.03 4.49
N LEU A 168 11.13 -1.57 3.44
CA LEU A 168 11.26 -2.13 2.10
C LEU A 168 11.75 -1.07 1.11
N PRO A 169 12.96 -1.22 0.55
CA PRO A 169 13.41 -0.40 -0.57
C PRO A 169 12.62 -0.76 -1.83
N LEU A 170 12.08 0.27 -2.49
CA LEU A 170 11.46 0.20 -3.81
C LEU A 170 12.21 1.13 -4.74
N GLU A 171 12.46 0.67 -5.97
CA GLU A 171 13.10 1.48 -7.00
C GLU A 171 12.14 1.75 -8.15
N TRP A 172 12.16 2.97 -8.66
CA TRP A 172 11.36 3.36 -9.81
C TRP A 172 12.13 4.30 -10.73
N THR A 173 12.24 3.90 -12.00
CA THR A 173 12.76 4.79 -13.05
C THR A 173 11.64 5.69 -13.52
N LEU A 174 11.80 7.01 -13.30
CA LEU A 174 10.87 7.99 -13.84
C LEU A 174 10.86 7.92 -15.36
N ASP A 175 9.67 7.73 -15.93
CA ASP A 175 9.43 7.73 -17.37
C ASP A 175 8.37 8.78 -17.72
N PHE A 176 8.66 9.61 -18.73
CA PHE A 176 7.77 10.65 -19.23
C PHE A 176 7.00 10.23 -20.47
N ASN A 177 7.38 9.14 -21.13
CA ASN A 177 6.75 8.67 -22.37
C ASN A 177 5.56 7.72 -22.11
N GLY A 178 5.49 7.12 -20.92
CA GLY A 178 4.39 6.25 -20.52
C GLY A 178 3.00 6.87 -20.73
N PHE A 179 2.04 6.02 -21.16
CA PHE A 179 0.62 6.36 -21.36
C PHE A 179 0.36 7.68 -22.10
N GLY A 180 1.05 7.89 -23.22
CA GLY A 180 0.84 9.06 -24.07
C GLY A 180 1.36 10.36 -23.46
N GLY A 181 2.42 10.28 -22.63
CA GLY A 181 3.04 11.45 -22.02
C GLY A 181 2.54 11.77 -20.61
N LYS A 182 1.68 10.94 -20.02
CA LYS A 182 1.12 11.15 -18.66
C LYS A 182 1.98 10.55 -17.55
N GLY A 183 2.97 9.73 -17.89
CA GLY A 183 3.81 9.00 -16.95
C GLY A 183 3.48 7.51 -16.90
N SER A 184 4.04 6.79 -15.94
CA SER A 184 3.82 5.35 -15.81
C SER A 184 3.79 4.89 -14.35
N MET A 185 3.21 3.71 -14.12
CA MET A 185 3.07 3.12 -12.80
C MET A 185 3.24 1.60 -12.85
N GLY A 186 3.81 1.05 -11.78
CA GLY A 186 3.97 -0.37 -11.53
C GLY A 186 3.16 -0.83 -10.32
N ARG A 187 2.75 -2.10 -10.34
CA ARG A 187 2.06 -2.76 -9.23
C ARG A 187 2.95 -3.80 -8.58
N CYS A 188 3.17 -3.64 -7.28
CA CYS A 188 3.86 -4.59 -6.41
C CYS A 188 2.83 -5.27 -5.51
N ARG A 189 2.76 -6.60 -5.56
CA ARG A 189 2.00 -7.40 -4.59
C ARG A 189 2.98 -7.87 -3.52
N LEU A 190 2.86 -7.33 -2.32
CA LEU A 190 3.80 -7.51 -1.22
C LEU A 190 3.11 -8.23 -0.08
N LYS A 191 3.90 -8.96 0.71
CA LYS A 191 3.41 -9.65 1.91
C LYS A 191 3.96 -8.96 3.14
N VAL A 192 3.08 -8.73 4.10
CA VAL A 192 3.39 -8.13 5.40
C VAL A 192 3.01 -9.13 6.46
N LYS A 193 3.87 -9.31 7.44
CA LYS A 193 3.59 -10.08 8.64
C LYS A 193 3.15 -9.15 9.76
N ASN A 194 2.16 -9.54 10.54
CA ASN A 194 1.80 -8.86 11.78
C ASN A 194 2.32 -9.71 12.95
N ASP A 195 3.28 -9.16 13.69
CA ASP A 195 3.90 -9.75 14.87
C ASP A 195 3.23 -9.27 16.17
N ARG A 196 2.15 -8.47 16.09
CA ARG A 196 1.33 -8.12 17.27
C ARG A 196 0.55 -9.34 17.73
N ASP A 197 1.19 -10.13 18.60
CA ASP A 197 0.50 -11.07 19.48
C ASP A 197 -0.48 -10.29 20.39
N TRP A 198 -1.55 -10.97 20.81
CA TRP A 198 -2.78 -10.46 21.43
C TRP A 198 -2.65 -9.84 22.85
N GLU A 199 -1.58 -9.12 23.17
CA GLU A 199 -1.44 -8.36 24.42
C GLU A 199 -1.02 -6.92 24.09
N ASP A 200 -1.57 -5.94 24.83
CA ASP A 200 -1.31 -4.48 24.72
C ASP A 200 -2.07 -3.63 23.69
N ILE A 201 -3.36 -3.90 23.47
CA ILE A 201 -4.29 -2.87 22.96
C ILE A 201 -4.47 -1.73 23.99
N SER A 202 -4.17 -1.95 25.27
CA SER A 202 -4.44 -0.99 26.35
C SER A 202 -3.44 0.15 26.51
N GLU A 203 -2.17 -0.02 26.12
CA GLU A 203 -1.14 1.03 26.35
C GLU A 203 -0.89 1.92 25.12
N GLU A 204 -1.09 1.42 23.88
CA GLU A 204 -0.97 2.25 22.67
C GLU A 204 -2.13 3.24 22.49
N GLY A 205 -3.34 2.94 22.99
CA GLY A 205 -4.47 3.87 22.91
C GLY A 205 -4.20 5.21 23.62
N GLU A 206 -3.41 5.20 24.70
CA GLU A 206 -3.03 6.41 25.45
C GLU A 206 -1.89 7.19 24.76
N GLN A 207 -0.99 6.49 24.05
CA GLN A 207 0.08 7.11 23.27
C GLN A 207 -0.44 7.73 21.97
N ASP A 208 -1.35 7.05 21.27
CA ASP A 208 -2.06 7.57 20.10
C ASP A 208 -2.85 8.83 20.46
N GLU A 209 -3.51 8.89 21.62
CA GLU A 209 -4.24 10.07 22.06
C GLU A 209 -3.33 11.26 22.36
N ALA A 210 -2.15 11.00 22.94
CA ALA A 210 -1.16 12.03 23.23
C ALA A 210 -0.52 12.59 21.94
N GLU A 211 -0.27 11.72 20.96
CA GLU A 211 0.21 12.12 19.64
C GLU A 211 -0.88 12.88 18.88
N MET A 212 -2.13 12.45 18.96
CA MET A 212 -3.29 13.13 18.37
C MET A 212 -3.46 14.53 18.97
N ARG A 213 -3.30 14.71 20.29
CA ARG A 213 -3.31 16.04 20.93
C ARG A 213 -2.16 16.94 20.48
N ARG A 214 -0.97 16.39 20.24
CA ARG A 214 0.15 17.15 19.67
C ARG A 214 -0.11 17.54 18.23
N LEU A 215 -0.70 16.65 17.44
CA LEU A 215 -1.17 16.90 16.08
C LEU A 215 -2.20 18.04 16.03
N VAL A 216 -3.25 17.99 16.86
CA VAL A 216 -4.32 19.02 16.90
C VAL A 216 -3.73 20.40 17.16
N ARG A 217 -2.80 20.51 18.12
CA ARG A 217 -2.08 21.76 18.41
C ARG A 217 -1.22 22.27 17.26
N GLN A 218 -0.68 21.36 16.44
CA GLN A 218 0.07 21.73 15.25
C GLN A 218 -0.86 22.16 14.10
N TYR A 219 -2.00 21.48 13.94
CA TYR A 219 -3.00 21.85 12.95
C TYR A 219 -3.67 23.20 13.22
N GLU A 220 -3.88 23.55 14.50
CA GLU A 220 -4.30 24.89 14.93
C GLU A 220 -3.26 25.96 14.55
N ARG A 221 -1.96 25.64 14.72
CA ARG A 221 -0.86 26.56 14.40
C ARG A 221 -0.71 26.83 12.90
N ASP A 222 -0.92 25.80 12.07
CA ASP A 222 -0.81 25.90 10.61
C ASP A 222 -2.12 26.37 9.94
N GLY A 223 -3.16 26.68 10.72
CA GLY A 223 -4.43 27.25 10.27
C GLY A 223 -5.30 26.31 9.42
N ARG A 224 -5.08 24.99 9.54
CA ARG A 224 -5.75 23.97 8.71
C ARG A 224 -6.78 23.12 9.46
N TYR A 225 -7.00 23.38 10.74
CA TYR A 225 -8.04 22.75 11.52
C TYR A 225 -9.13 23.76 11.88
N GLN A 226 -10.36 23.41 11.53
CA GLN A 226 -11.54 24.10 11.99
C GLN A 226 -12.33 23.08 12.81
N PRO A 227 -12.48 23.29 14.13
CA PRO A 227 -13.21 22.35 14.97
C PRO A 227 -14.66 22.24 14.47
N PRO A 228 -15.30 21.07 14.62
CA PRO A 228 -16.72 20.92 14.33
C PRO A 228 -17.50 21.94 15.18
N GLU A 229 -18.43 22.65 14.56
CA GLU A 229 -19.37 23.51 15.30
C GLU A 229 -20.20 22.60 16.20
N GLU A 230 -20.09 22.82 17.51
CA GLU A 230 -20.89 22.11 18.51
C GLU A 230 -22.34 22.63 18.44
N ASP A 231 -23.29 21.73 18.15
CA ASP A 231 -24.74 21.95 18.30
C ASP A 231 -25.18 21.81 19.77
#